data_AF-A0A1Y5EPU1-F1
#
_entry.id   AF-A0A1Y5EPU1-F1
#
_cell.length_a   1.000
_cell.length_b   1.000
_cell.length_c   1.000
_cell.angle_alpha   90.00
_cell.angle_beta   90.00
_cell.angle_gamma   90.00
#
_symmetry.space_group_name_H-M   'P 1'
#
loop_
_entity.id
_entity.type
_entity.pdbx_description
1 polymer ?
#
loop_
_entity_poly.entity_id
_entity_poly.type
_entity_poly.pdbx_seq_one_letter_code
_entity_poly.pdbx_strand_id
1 'polypeptide(L)'
;MTAKSTEQRIIKVIAEHYLEDGQSKLTIQEVSNRSGITRQAFNRNYKHLKPYVVGSRPIEDILTGNIEELRSLLVNSQKRVRQLNEEITKGKFDHLEEIKNIKNSYITTLMNDDIALSESDEIRKTLEKQAMHNESLVSSIKKLERELTVEKARAVSHNINSSSSNDCESELIPVSPDIETVFNNYIKSKNIDIYEDEKDLAINKVIKRINKFSIAEDSCVVLFIDRYLCSFDNFVKQYKSSNIGPTIIVKLPLFTRTELKLFSKKIQGEALINIYVPFSDSETTIKAQRAFLFRSIPEPEINSADRMAFPSIIDGHNMVSIFRIYQGD
;
A
#
# COMPACT_ATOMS: atom_id res chain seq x y z
N MET A 1 -10.00 67.09 65.97
CA MET A 1 -9.45 66.41 64.77
C MET A 1 -8.19 65.68 65.20
N THR A 2 -8.23 64.35 65.35
CA THR A 2 -7.05 63.57 65.77
C THR A 2 -6.15 63.32 64.57
N ALA A 3 -4.82 63.42 64.74
CA ALA A 3 -3.85 63.27 63.65
C ALA A 3 -3.96 61.95 62.87
N LYS A 4 -4.52 60.90 63.50
CA LYS A 4 -4.82 59.59 62.88
C LYS A 4 -6.01 59.62 61.91
N SER A 5 -7.03 60.44 62.18
CA SER A 5 -8.21 60.56 61.30
C SER A 5 -7.88 61.27 59.98
N THR A 6 -7.00 62.28 60.04
CA THR A 6 -6.49 62.99 58.85
C THR A 6 -5.54 62.14 58.04
N GLU A 7 -4.75 61.27 58.68
CA GLU A 7 -3.87 60.31 58.01
C GLU A 7 -4.67 59.29 57.18
N GLN A 8 -5.70 58.68 57.76
CA GLN A 8 -6.59 57.76 57.05
C GLN A 8 -7.28 58.41 55.86
N ARG A 9 -7.67 59.70 55.97
CA ARG A 9 -8.29 60.44 54.86
C ARG A 9 -7.32 60.66 53.69
N ILE A 10 -6.06 60.95 53.98
CA ILE A 10 -5.03 61.07 52.95
C ILE A 10 -4.79 59.71 52.26
N ILE A 11 -4.73 58.63 53.03
CA ILE A 11 -4.53 57.27 52.51
C ILE A 11 -5.66 56.88 51.56
N LYS A 12 -6.93 57.16 51.92
CA LYS A 12 -8.09 56.91 51.06
C LYS A 12 -8.02 57.65 49.73
N VAL A 13 -7.71 58.94 49.76
CA VAL A 13 -7.57 59.76 48.55
C VAL A 13 -6.45 59.24 47.63
N ILE A 14 -5.35 58.77 48.21
CA ILE A 14 -4.27 58.14 47.44
C ILE A 14 -4.76 56.82 46.82
N ALA A 15 -5.43 55.97 47.61
CA ALA A 15 -5.96 54.69 47.12
C ALA A 15 -7.01 54.84 46.01
N GLU A 16 -7.95 55.78 46.16
CA GLU A 16 -8.98 56.11 45.15
C GLU A 16 -8.36 56.61 43.85
N HIS A 17 -7.35 57.48 43.91
CA HIS A 17 -6.68 57.96 42.70
C HIS A 17 -5.98 56.82 41.93
N TYR A 18 -5.30 55.93 42.65
CA TYR A 18 -4.66 54.78 42.02
C TYR A 18 -5.64 53.72 41.54
N LEU A 19 -6.88 53.69 42.08
CA LEU A 19 -7.98 52.88 41.58
C LEU A 19 -8.53 53.39 40.24
N GLU A 20 -8.52 54.70 40.03
CA GLU A 20 -9.14 55.35 38.87
C GLU A 20 -8.15 55.53 37.69
N ASP A 21 -6.97 56.09 37.92
CA ASP A 21 -6.07 56.57 36.84
C ASP A 21 -4.85 55.67 36.57
N GLY A 22 -4.72 54.54 37.29
CA GLY A 22 -3.52 53.70 37.22
C GLY A 22 -2.26 54.42 37.72
N GLN A 23 -1.06 53.88 37.45
CA GLN A 23 0.23 54.34 38.01
C GLN A 23 0.69 55.76 37.55
N SER A 24 -0.22 56.68 37.26
CA SER A 24 0.11 58.08 36.98
C SER A 24 0.61 58.76 38.27
N LYS A 25 1.67 59.57 38.14
CA LYS A 25 2.29 60.26 39.29
C LYS A 25 1.34 61.35 39.79
N LEU A 26 0.85 61.20 41.01
CA LEU A 26 -0.01 62.20 41.62
C LEU A 26 0.81 63.38 42.15
N THR A 27 0.34 64.61 41.95
CA THR A 27 1.02 65.78 42.52
C THR A 27 0.63 65.96 43.99
N ILE A 28 1.61 66.29 44.83
CA ILE A 28 1.38 66.53 46.28
C ILE A 28 0.33 67.64 46.50
N GLN A 29 0.23 68.59 45.57
CA GLN A 29 -0.76 69.66 45.58
C GLN A 29 -2.18 69.13 45.43
N GLU A 30 -2.39 68.17 44.54
CA GLU A 30 -3.70 67.57 44.29
C GLU A 30 -4.15 66.68 45.45
N VAL A 31 -3.24 65.89 46.04
CA VAL A 31 -3.51 65.14 47.28
C VAL A 31 -3.90 66.08 48.42
N SER A 32 -3.17 67.19 48.58
CA SER A 32 -3.40 68.16 49.65
C SER A 32 -4.77 68.84 49.49
N ASN A 33 -5.15 69.16 48.25
CA ASN A 33 -6.44 69.75 47.92
C ASN A 33 -7.60 68.77 48.17
N ARG A 34 -7.50 67.53 47.67
CA ARG A 34 -8.54 66.49 47.86
C ARG A 34 -8.67 66.04 49.31
N SER A 35 -7.58 66.06 50.08
CA SER A 35 -7.58 65.70 51.50
C SER A 35 -7.88 66.88 52.44
N GLY A 36 -8.07 68.10 51.94
CA GLY A 36 -8.42 69.30 52.73
C GLY A 36 -7.34 69.76 53.70
N ILE A 37 -6.05 69.57 53.35
CA ILE A 37 -4.89 69.89 54.21
C ILE A 37 -3.95 70.83 53.44
N THR A 38 -3.26 71.73 54.13
CA THR A 38 -2.26 72.60 53.49
C THR A 38 -1.00 71.81 53.09
N ARG A 39 -0.39 72.16 51.96
CA ARG A 39 0.87 71.53 51.47
C ARG A 39 1.98 71.53 52.52
N GLN A 40 2.03 72.56 53.38
CA GLN A 40 3.00 72.66 54.47
C GLN A 40 2.72 71.65 55.59
N ALA A 41 1.45 71.44 55.96
CA ALA A 41 1.06 70.46 56.97
C ALA A 41 1.33 69.01 56.50
N PHE A 42 1.12 68.73 55.21
CA PHE A 42 1.49 67.44 54.61
C PHE A 42 3.00 67.17 54.71
N ASN A 43 3.84 68.12 54.34
CA ASN A 43 5.30 67.96 54.39
C ASN A 43 5.86 67.88 55.82
N ARG A 44 5.21 68.52 56.80
CA ARG A 44 5.66 68.55 58.21
C ARG A 44 5.28 67.27 58.96
N ASN A 45 4.05 66.80 58.80
CA ASN A 45 3.49 65.73 59.64
C ASN A 45 3.39 64.37 58.92
N TYR A 46 3.46 64.33 57.59
CA TYR A 46 3.15 63.13 56.79
C TYR A 46 4.21 62.83 55.72
N LYS A 47 5.48 63.11 56.03
CA LYS A 47 6.62 62.91 55.12
C LYS A 47 6.75 61.46 54.63
N HIS A 48 6.31 60.48 55.43
CA HIS A 48 6.32 59.05 55.11
C HIS A 48 5.35 58.66 53.99
N LEU A 49 4.33 59.48 53.71
CA LEU A 49 3.36 59.22 52.63
C LEU A 49 3.84 59.72 51.25
N LYS A 50 4.89 60.54 51.21
CA LYS A 50 5.45 61.13 49.98
C LYS A 50 5.91 60.09 48.93
N PRO A 51 6.59 58.97 49.29
CA PRO A 51 6.99 57.94 48.33
C PRO A 51 5.80 57.30 47.59
N TYR A 52 4.66 57.18 48.27
CA TYR A 52 3.46 56.56 47.70
C TYR A 52 2.71 57.51 46.75
N VAL A 53 2.74 58.82 47.01
CA VAL A 53 2.20 59.84 46.09
C VAL A 53 3.00 59.90 44.77
N VAL A 54 4.31 59.67 44.85
CA VAL A 54 5.24 59.70 43.69
C VAL A 54 5.24 58.37 42.91
N GLY A 55 4.67 57.30 43.48
CA GLY A 55 4.61 55.97 42.87
C GLY A 55 5.89 55.15 43.01
N SER A 56 6.79 55.51 43.95
CA SER A 56 8.04 54.76 44.17
C SER A 56 7.90 53.57 45.12
N ARG A 57 6.72 53.41 45.76
CA ARG A 57 6.38 52.26 46.60
C ARG A 57 4.96 51.77 46.29
N PRO A 58 4.70 50.45 46.35
CA PRO A 58 3.37 49.90 46.15
C PRO A 58 2.42 50.36 47.24
N ILE A 59 1.17 50.63 46.86
CA ILE A 59 0.11 51.13 47.75
C ILE A 59 -0.32 50.02 48.75
N GLU A 60 -0.03 48.76 48.39
CA GLU A 60 -0.28 47.54 49.18
C GLU A 60 0.27 47.64 50.61
N ASP A 61 1.40 48.34 50.81
CA ASP A 61 2.04 48.51 52.11
C ASP A 61 1.22 49.40 53.08
N ILE A 62 0.40 50.31 52.56
CA ILE A 62 -0.36 51.29 53.37
C ILE A 62 -1.77 50.79 53.71
N LEU A 63 -2.30 49.83 52.94
CA LEU A 63 -3.69 49.36 53.01
C LEU A 63 -3.91 48.18 53.98
N THR A 64 -2.90 47.83 54.77
CA THR A 64 -2.85 46.65 55.67
C THR A 64 -3.95 46.58 56.77
N GLY A 65 -4.87 47.55 56.83
CA GLY A 65 -6.01 47.56 57.77
C GLY A 65 -7.42 47.60 57.16
N ASN A 66 -7.59 47.82 55.85
CA ASN A 66 -8.91 47.97 55.21
C ASN A 66 -9.13 46.89 54.14
N ILE A 67 -9.74 45.77 54.55
CA ILE A 67 -9.99 44.59 53.71
C ILE A 67 -10.92 44.89 52.52
N GLU A 68 -11.85 45.84 52.68
CA GLU A 68 -12.81 46.22 51.62
C GLU A 68 -12.14 47.00 50.48
N GLU A 69 -11.25 47.94 50.81
CA GLU A 69 -10.51 48.75 49.83
C GLU A 69 -9.52 47.88 49.02
N LEU A 70 -8.88 46.91 49.67
CA LEU A 70 -8.05 45.89 48.99
C LEU A 70 -8.87 45.00 48.03
N ARG A 71 -10.08 44.60 48.40
CA ARG A 71 -10.97 43.83 47.52
C ARG A 71 -11.39 44.65 46.30
N SER A 72 -11.71 45.93 46.46
CA SER A 72 -12.03 46.80 45.32
C SER A 72 -10.84 47.00 44.37
N LEU A 73 -9.62 47.12 44.90
CA LEU A 73 -8.39 47.19 44.11
C LEU A 73 -8.16 45.92 43.29
N LEU A 74 -8.37 44.75 43.89
CA LEU A 74 -8.22 43.47 43.21
C LEU A 74 -9.27 43.29 42.09
N VAL A 75 -10.53 43.64 42.36
CA VAL A 75 -11.60 43.56 41.35
C VAL A 75 -11.33 44.50 40.17
N ASN A 76 -10.87 45.73 40.44
CA ASN A 76 -10.57 46.71 39.39
C ASN A 76 -9.32 46.33 38.59
N SER A 77 -8.26 45.83 39.24
CA SER A 77 -7.08 45.33 38.54
C SER A 77 -7.42 44.13 37.67
N GLN A 78 -8.24 43.19 38.17
CA GLN A 78 -8.71 42.05 37.40
C GLN A 78 -9.58 42.48 36.20
N LYS A 79 -10.44 43.49 36.38
CA LYS A 79 -11.23 44.09 35.28
C LYS A 79 -10.32 44.74 34.24
N ARG A 80 -9.29 45.46 34.66
CA ARG A 80 -8.33 46.09 33.74
C ARG A 80 -7.48 45.06 32.98
N VAL A 81 -7.04 44.00 33.65
CA VAL A 81 -6.34 42.88 33.01
C VAL A 81 -7.22 42.21 31.96
N ARG A 82 -8.53 42.02 32.23
CA ARG A 82 -9.48 41.51 31.23
C ARG A 82 -9.62 42.44 30.03
N GLN A 83 -9.79 43.74 30.25
CA GLN A 83 -9.87 44.73 29.17
C GLN A 83 -8.60 44.77 28.32
N LEU A 84 -7.42 44.77 28.94
CA LEU A 84 -6.14 44.74 28.22
C LEU A 84 -5.97 43.44 27.43
N ASN A 85 -6.40 42.30 27.98
CA ASN A 85 -6.40 41.04 27.23
C ASN A 85 -7.37 41.06 26.04
N GLU A 86 -8.54 41.68 26.19
CA GLU A 86 -9.48 41.90 25.09
C GLU A 86 -8.91 42.83 24.01
N GLU A 87 -8.23 43.91 24.39
CA GLU A 87 -7.55 44.81 23.46
C GLU A 87 -6.40 44.10 22.73
N ILE A 88 -5.60 43.30 23.44
CA ILE A 88 -4.50 42.51 22.84
C ILE A 88 -5.05 41.46 21.87
N THR A 89 -6.15 40.78 22.24
CA THR A 89 -6.74 39.75 21.37
C THR A 89 -7.36 40.36 20.12
N LYS A 90 -8.05 41.50 20.24
CA LYS A 90 -8.54 42.28 19.09
C LYS A 90 -7.40 42.76 18.21
N GLY A 91 -6.37 43.38 18.78
CA GLY A 91 -5.21 43.86 18.02
C GLY A 91 -4.46 42.73 17.29
N LYS A 92 -4.36 41.54 17.90
CA LYS A 92 -3.79 40.35 17.23
C LYS A 92 -4.66 39.87 16.07
N PHE A 93 -5.98 39.91 16.22
CA PHE A 93 -6.91 39.52 15.17
C PHE A 93 -6.84 40.49 13.99
N ASP A 94 -6.92 41.79 14.25
CA ASP A 94 -6.84 42.84 13.23
C ASP A 94 -5.51 42.75 12.46
N HIS A 95 -4.39 42.51 13.18
CA HIS A 95 -3.09 42.35 12.55
C HIS A 95 -2.98 41.10 11.66
N LEU A 96 -3.62 39.98 12.06
CA LEU A 96 -3.68 38.78 11.22
C LEU A 96 -4.50 39.00 9.95
N GLU A 97 -5.61 39.74 10.06
CA GLU A 97 -6.40 40.13 8.89
C GLU A 97 -5.63 41.06 7.97
N GLU A 98 -4.90 42.05 8.50
CA GLU A 98 -4.02 42.92 7.72
C GLU A 98 -2.94 42.13 6.99
N ILE A 99 -2.25 41.20 7.67
CA ILE A 99 -1.25 40.33 7.03
C ILE A 99 -1.88 39.53 5.89
N LYS A 100 -3.07 38.98 6.11
CA LYS A 100 -3.78 38.20 5.08
C LYS A 100 -4.18 39.08 3.89
N ASN A 101 -4.64 40.29 4.14
CA ASN A 101 -5.00 41.25 3.09
C ASN A 101 -3.77 41.73 2.31
N ILE A 102 -2.65 42.02 2.99
CA ILE A 102 -1.39 42.39 2.35
C ILE A 102 -0.89 41.23 1.49
N LYS A 103 -0.88 40.01 2.02
CA LYS A 103 -0.50 38.79 1.29
C LYS A 103 -1.37 38.60 0.04
N ASN A 104 -2.68 38.76 0.16
CA ASN A 104 -3.60 38.66 -0.97
C ASN A 104 -3.46 39.81 -1.98
N SER A 105 -3.05 41.01 -1.54
CA SER A 105 -2.81 42.14 -2.45
C SER A 105 -1.49 42.02 -3.22
N TYR A 106 -0.47 41.42 -2.60
CA TYR A 106 0.86 41.24 -3.20
C TYR A 106 0.91 40.02 -4.13
N ILE A 107 0.13 38.99 -3.85
CA ILE A 107 0.03 37.81 -4.72
C ILE A 107 -0.88 38.17 -5.90
N THR A 108 -0.25 38.50 -7.02
CA THR A 108 -0.96 38.70 -8.29
C THR A 108 -1.48 37.37 -8.82
N THR A 109 -2.54 37.39 -9.63
CA THR A 109 -3.10 36.19 -10.28
C THR A 109 -2.03 35.39 -11.02
N LEU A 110 -1.07 36.07 -11.66
CA LEU A 110 0.04 35.44 -12.38
C LEU A 110 0.98 34.66 -11.45
N MET A 111 1.23 35.16 -10.23
CA MET A 111 2.02 34.42 -9.23
C MET A 111 1.28 33.21 -8.66
N ASN A 112 -0.05 33.27 -8.55
CA ASN A 112 -0.85 32.10 -8.15
C ASN A 112 -0.78 31.01 -9.21
N ASP A 113 -0.85 31.39 -10.49
CA ASP A 113 -0.71 30.45 -11.60
C ASP A 113 0.71 29.83 -11.60
N ASP A 114 1.75 30.63 -11.35
CA ASP A 114 3.12 30.14 -11.23
C ASP A 114 3.30 29.16 -10.05
N ILE A 115 2.70 29.46 -8.88
CA ILE A 115 2.71 28.56 -7.72
C ILE A 115 1.98 27.26 -8.05
N ALA A 116 0.80 27.33 -8.67
CA ALA A 116 0.01 26.16 -9.04
C ALA A 116 0.73 25.29 -10.08
N LEU A 117 1.42 25.91 -11.05
CA LEU A 117 2.25 25.20 -12.03
C LEU A 117 3.44 24.52 -11.36
N SER A 118 4.14 25.22 -10.46
CA SER A 118 5.26 24.64 -9.70
C SER A 118 4.81 23.45 -8.84
N GLU A 119 3.70 23.58 -8.12
CA GLU A 119 3.13 22.50 -7.32
C GLU A 119 2.71 21.31 -8.21
N SER A 120 2.11 21.58 -9.37
CA SER A 120 1.74 20.54 -10.34
C SER A 120 2.96 19.79 -10.87
N ASP A 121 4.06 20.50 -11.15
CA ASP A 121 5.32 19.90 -11.59
C ASP A 121 5.99 19.06 -10.49
N GLU A 122 5.93 19.51 -9.23
CA GLU A 122 6.42 18.72 -8.09
C GLU A 122 5.58 17.45 -7.89
N ILE A 123 4.26 17.56 -7.99
CA ILE A 123 3.35 16.40 -7.94
C ILE A 123 3.68 15.43 -9.08
N ARG A 124 3.89 15.94 -10.30
CA ARG A 124 4.25 15.10 -11.45
C ARG A 124 5.58 14.37 -11.24
N LYS A 125 6.61 15.07 -10.77
CA LYS A 125 7.93 14.49 -10.47
C LYS A 125 7.85 13.42 -9.37
N THR A 126 7.05 13.66 -8.33
CA THR A 126 6.89 12.68 -7.24
C THR A 126 6.13 11.44 -7.71
N LEU A 127 5.08 11.60 -8.53
CA LEU A 127 4.37 10.48 -9.14
C LEU A 127 5.26 9.66 -10.08
N GLU A 128 6.07 10.31 -10.91
CA GLU A 128 7.02 9.62 -11.79
C GLU A 128 8.05 8.82 -10.98
N LYS A 129 8.58 9.41 -9.90
CA LYS A 129 9.50 8.70 -8.99
C LYS A 129 8.83 7.50 -8.32
N GLN A 130 7.57 7.63 -7.90
CA GLN A 130 6.80 6.53 -7.33
C GLN A 130 6.53 5.42 -8.35
N ALA A 131 6.19 5.79 -9.60
CA ALA A 131 5.99 4.82 -10.68
C ALA A 131 7.27 4.02 -10.96
N MET A 132 8.42 4.68 -11.09
CA MET A 132 9.72 4.03 -11.29
C MET A 132 10.10 3.11 -10.12
N HIS A 133 9.82 3.55 -8.88
CA HIS A 133 10.04 2.71 -7.70
C HIS A 133 9.13 1.48 -7.68
N ASN A 134 7.86 1.64 -8.03
CA ASN A 134 6.91 0.54 -8.12
C ASN A 134 7.31 -0.46 -9.21
N GLU A 135 7.78 0.00 -10.37
CA GLU A 135 8.32 -0.88 -11.41
C GLU A 135 9.54 -1.66 -10.93
N SER A 136 10.47 -1.00 -10.21
CA SER A 136 11.62 -1.64 -9.59
C SER A 136 11.21 -2.73 -8.58
N LEU A 137 10.23 -2.43 -7.71
CA LEU A 137 9.68 -3.41 -6.76
C LEU A 137 9.02 -4.58 -7.47
N VAL A 138 8.19 -4.34 -8.50
CA VAL A 138 7.55 -5.40 -9.29
C VAL A 138 8.61 -6.26 -9.98
N SER A 139 9.66 -5.66 -10.52
CA SER A 139 10.77 -6.42 -11.12
C SER A 139 11.50 -7.28 -10.09
N SER A 140 11.67 -6.78 -8.86
CA SER A 140 12.34 -7.49 -7.76
C SER A 140 11.48 -8.64 -7.23
N ILE A 141 10.17 -8.43 -7.08
CA ILE A 141 9.21 -9.49 -6.73
C ILE A 141 9.24 -10.59 -7.80
N LYS A 142 9.19 -10.23 -9.08
CA LYS A 142 9.29 -11.23 -10.16
C LYS A 142 10.60 -12.02 -10.12
N LYS A 143 11.73 -11.39 -9.79
CA LYS A 143 13.02 -12.09 -9.60
C LYS A 143 12.97 -13.08 -8.44
N LEU A 144 12.49 -12.66 -7.27
CA LEU A 144 12.35 -13.52 -6.10
C LEU A 144 11.35 -14.66 -6.32
N GLU A 145 10.23 -14.39 -6.99
CA GLU A 145 9.28 -15.43 -7.39
C GLU A 145 9.94 -16.46 -8.31
N ARG A 146 10.77 -16.03 -9.27
CA ARG A 146 11.57 -16.95 -10.10
C ARG A 146 12.50 -17.80 -9.26
N GLU A 147 13.32 -17.19 -8.41
CA GLU A 147 14.27 -17.91 -7.53
C GLU A 147 13.53 -18.94 -6.67
N LEU A 148 12.41 -18.56 -6.03
CA LEU A 148 11.61 -19.49 -5.25
C LEU A 148 11.01 -20.62 -6.10
N THR A 149 10.63 -20.36 -7.35
CA THR A 149 10.12 -21.41 -8.23
C THR A 149 11.22 -22.37 -8.69
N VAL A 150 12.42 -21.87 -9.00
CA VAL A 150 13.58 -22.71 -9.33
C VAL A 150 13.94 -23.57 -8.14
N GLU A 151 14.05 -23.00 -6.94
CA GLU A 151 14.36 -23.76 -5.71
C GLU A 151 13.27 -24.79 -5.36
N LYS A 152 11.98 -24.45 -5.56
CA LYS A 152 10.90 -25.43 -5.38
C LYS A 152 10.96 -26.55 -6.42
N ALA A 153 11.23 -26.23 -7.68
CA ALA A 153 11.41 -27.23 -8.73
C ALA A 153 12.61 -28.14 -8.42
N ARG A 154 13.72 -27.56 -7.94
CA ARG A 154 14.91 -28.28 -7.48
C ARG A 154 14.62 -29.19 -6.28
N ALA A 155 13.83 -28.75 -5.32
CA ALA A 155 13.43 -29.58 -4.18
C ALA A 155 12.54 -30.77 -4.62
N VAL A 156 11.64 -30.54 -5.59
CA VAL A 156 10.79 -31.60 -6.15
C VAL A 156 11.63 -32.59 -6.97
N SER A 157 12.58 -32.12 -7.79
CA SER A 157 13.47 -33.00 -8.55
C SER A 157 14.43 -33.79 -7.66
N HIS A 158 14.93 -33.21 -6.57
CA HIS A 158 15.75 -33.94 -5.58
C HIS A 158 14.97 -35.04 -4.86
N ASN A 159 13.69 -34.84 -4.57
CA ASN A 159 12.85 -35.89 -3.97
C ASN A 159 12.58 -37.04 -4.96
N ILE A 160 12.45 -36.75 -6.26
CA ILE A 160 12.19 -37.75 -7.31
C ILE A 160 13.48 -38.50 -7.69
N ASN A 161 14.64 -37.82 -7.70
CA ASN A 161 15.93 -38.35 -8.17
C ASN A 161 16.81 -38.97 -7.07
N SER A 162 16.24 -39.31 -5.90
CA SER A 162 16.94 -40.10 -4.87
C SER A 162 17.29 -41.55 -5.32
N SER A 163 17.09 -41.89 -6.59
CA SER A 163 17.33 -43.23 -7.14
C SER A 163 17.86 -43.28 -8.58
N SER A 164 18.65 -42.30 -9.06
CA SER A 164 19.53 -42.54 -10.23
C SER A 164 20.55 -41.43 -10.44
N SER A 165 21.82 -41.84 -10.48
CA SER A 165 23.02 -41.06 -10.72
C SER A 165 23.17 -40.55 -12.17
N ASN A 166 23.62 -39.31 -12.27
CA ASN A 166 24.49 -38.68 -13.29
C ASN A 166 23.97 -38.36 -14.71
N ASP A 167 24.31 -37.11 -15.08
CA ASP A 167 24.57 -36.56 -16.42
C ASP A 167 23.39 -36.20 -17.33
N CYS A 168 22.69 -35.11 -16.98
CA CYS A 168 22.51 -33.88 -17.80
C CYS A 168 21.51 -32.98 -17.04
N GLU A 169 21.97 -31.87 -16.46
CA GLU A 169 21.13 -30.93 -15.69
C GLU A 169 20.25 -30.09 -16.62
N SER A 170 19.21 -30.70 -17.17
CA SER A 170 18.10 -29.96 -17.77
C SER A 170 16.91 -30.10 -16.84
N GLU A 171 16.47 -28.96 -16.30
CA GLU A 171 15.38 -28.88 -15.34
C GLU A 171 14.08 -29.36 -15.99
N LEU A 172 13.64 -30.58 -15.64
CA LEU A 172 12.38 -31.16 -16.11
C LEU A 172 11.24 -30.74 -15.16
N ILE A 173 10.31 -29.93 -15.66
CA ILE A 173 9.14 -29.46 -14.91
C ILE A 173 7.89 -30.19 -15.43
N PRO A 174 7.41 -31.25 -14.75
CA PRO A 174 6.17 -31.90 -15.12
C PRO A 174 4.96 -31.04 -14.70
N VAL A 175 4.09 -30.71 -15.65
CA VAL A 175 2.84 -29.98 -15.43
C VAL A 175 1.68 -30.81 -15.94
N SER A 176 0.91 -31.39 -15.02
CA SER A 176 -0.35 -32.07 -15.32
C SER A 176 -1.56 -31.21 -14.95
N PRO A 177 -2.61 -31.17 -15.79
CA PRO A 177 -3.93 -30.69 -15.39
C PRO A 177 -4.62 -31.74 -14.49
N ASP A 178 -5.30 -31.28 -13.44
CA ASP A 178 -6.10 -32.12 -12.53
C ASP A 178 -7.43 -32.54 -13.15
N ILE A 179 -7.37 -33.39 -14.19
CA ILE A 179 -8.56 -33.82 -14.96
C ILE A 179 -9.41 -34.84 -14.17
N GLU A 180 -8.84 -35.53 -13.18
CA GLU A 180 -9.55 -36.55 -12.39
C GLU A 180 -10.76 -35.99 -11.63
N THR A 181 -10.66 -34.74 -11.16
CA THR A 181 -11.77 -34.05 -10.49
C THR A 181 -12.93 -33.77 -11.47
N VAL A 182 -12.59 -33.39 -12.70
CA VAL A 182 -13.53 -33.15 -13.79
C VAL A 182 -14.22 -34.45 -14.22
N PHE A 183 -13.50 -35.57 -14.29
CA PHE A 183 -14.08 -36.88 -14.57
C PHE A 183 -15.07 -37.32 -13.49
N ASN A 184 -14.74 -37.14 -12.22
CA ASN A 184 -15.63 -37.46 -11.11
C ASN A 184 -16.90 -36.59 -11.11
N ASN A 185 -16.80 -35.32 -11.53
CA ASN A 185 -17.95 -34.43 -11.70
C ASN A 185 -18.82 -34.86 -12.88
N TYR A 186 -18.22 -35.25 -14.01
CA TYR A 186 -18.95 -35.75 -15.17
C TYR A 186 -19.69 -37.05 -14.87
N ILE A 187 -19.07 -37.99 -14.14
CA ILE A 187 -19.74 -39.25 -13.74
C ILE A 187 -21.02 -38.96 -12.92
N LYS A 188 -21.01 -37.90 -12.12
CA LYS A 188 -22.16 -37.48 -11.29
C LYS A 188 -23.20 -36.67 -12.06
N SER A 189 -22.76 -35.75 -12.92
CA SER A 189 -23.60 -34.76 -13.60
C SER A 189 -24.13 -35.25 -14.95
N LYS A 190 -23.35 -36.07 -15.67
CA LYS A 190 -23.57 -36.53 -17.06
C LYS A 190 -23.84 -35.41 -18.09
N ASN A 191 -23.60 -34.16 -17.72
CA ASN A 191 -23.74 -33.00 -18.60
C ASN A 191 -22.42 -32.74 -19.31
N ILE A 192 -22.46 -32.73 -20.64
CA ILE A 192 -21.29 -32.56 -21.52
C ILE A 192 -20.81 -31.10 -21.47
N ASP A 193 -21.72 -30.14 -21.47
CA ASP A 193 -21.37 -28.71 -21.49
C ASP A 193 -20.56 -28.28 -20.26
N ILE A 194 -20.99 -28.73 -19.07
CA ILE A 194 -20.29 -28.46 -17.80
C ILE A 194 -18.89 -29.11 -17.81
N TYR A 195 -18.76 -30.27 -18.44
CA TYR A 195 -17.49 -30.96 -18.54
C TYR A 195 -16.48 -30.22 -19.42
N GLU A 196 -16.91 -29.74 -20.59
CA GLU A 196 -16.05 -28.94 -21.49
C GLU A 196 -15.62 -27.63 -20.83
N ASP A 197 -16.53 -26.94 -20.14
CA ASP A 197 -16.21 -25.71 -19.39
C ASP A 197 -15.18 -25.96 -18.27
N GLU A 198 -15.35 -27.02 -17.48
CA GLU A 198 -14.41 -27.39 -16.42
C GLU A 198 -13.04 -27.82 -16.99
N LYS A 199 -13.03 -28.54 -18.12
CA LYS A 199 -11.83 -28.94 -18.85
C LYS A 199 -11.07 -27.70 -19.36
N ASP A 200 -11.76 -26.75 -19.97
CA ASP A 200 -11.17 -25.49 -20.43
C ASP A 200 -10.60 -24.66 -19.28
N LEU A 201 -11.28 -24.61 -18.12
CA LEU A 201 -10.76 -23.95 -16.93
C LEU A 201 -9.48 -24.61 -16.41
N ALA A 202 -9.41 -25.94 -16.40
CA ALA A 202 -8.20 -26.68 -16.02
C ALA A 202 -7.05 -26.42 -16.98
N ILE A 203 -7.31 -26.41 -18.29
CA ILE A 203 -6.32 -26.11 -19.33
C ILE A 203 -5.81 -24.67 -19.19
N ASN A 204 -6.70 -23.70 -18.98
CA ASN A 204 -6.30 -22.31 -18.78
C ASN A 204 -5.44 -22.12 -17.51
N LYS A 205 -5.66 -22.90 -16.44
CA LYS A 205 -4.78 -22.91 -15.26
C LYS A 205 -3.39 -23.43 -15.62
N VAL A 206 -3.29 -24.46 -16.46
CA VAL A 206 -2.01 -25.00 -16.95
C VAL A 206 -1.28 -23.96 -17.82
N ILE A 207 -1.97 -23.28 -18.74
CA ILE A 207 -1.40 -22.19 -19.54
C ILE A 207 -0.83 -21.09 -18.64
N LYS A 208 -1.56 -20.69 -17.59
CA LYS A 208 -1.06 -19.71 -16.61
C LYS A 208 0.18 -20.20 -15.86
N ARG A 209 0.32 -21.52 -15.62
CA ARG A 209 1.54 -22.09 -15.04
C ARG A 209 2.68 -22.05 -16.06
N ILE A 210 2.46 -22.52 -17.28
CA ILE A 210 3.46 -22.50 -18.36
C ILE A 210 3.97 -21.08 -18.60
N ASN A 211 3.09 -20.09 -18.73
CA ASN A 211 3.49 -18.69 -18.95
C ASN A 211 4.28 -18.09 -17.77
N LYS A 212 4.18 -18.63 -16.56
CA LYS A 212 5.07 -18.22 -15.46
C LYS A 212 6.49 -18.78 -15.62
N PHE A 213 6.62 -19.98 -16.19
CA PHE A 213 7.89 -20.67 -16.40
C PHE A 213 8.56 -20.29 -17.75
N SER A 214 7.77 -19.96 -18.77
CA SER A 214 8.20 -19.69 -20.15
C SER A 214 8.84 -18.31 -20.37
N ILE A 215 9.04 -17.52 -19.31
CA ILE A 215 9.67 -16.18 -19.38
C ILE A 215 11.21 -16.28 -19.55
N ALA A 216 11.79 -17.47 -19.45
CA ALA A 216 13.21 -17.71 -19.72
C ALA A 216 13.49 -17.81 -21.23
N GLU A 217 14.52 -17.11 -21.71
CA GLU A 217 14.87 -16.91 -23.13
C GLU A 217 15.26 -18.19 -23.91
N ASP A 218 15.28 -19.37 -23.28
CA ASP A 218 15.57 -20.66 -23.96
C ASP A 218 14.69 -21.82 -23.43
N SER A 219 13.46 -21.52 -23.02
CA SER A 219 12.55 -22.55 -22.49
C SER A 219 12.01 -23.48 -23.59
N CYS A 220 12.04 -24.78 -23.33
CA CYS A 220 11.48 -25.80 -24.23
C CYS A 220 10.18 -26.34 -23.64
N VAL A 221 9.10 -26.27 -24.39
CA VAL A 221 7.79 -26.80 -23.97
C VAL A 221 7.52 -28.08 -24.73
N VAL A 222 7.48 -29.19 -24.00
CA VAL A 222 7.19 -30.52 -24.52
C VAL A 222 5.73 -30.84 -24.22
N LEU A 223 4.91 -30.92 -25.26
CA LEU A 223 3.50 -31.25 -25.18
C LEU A 223 3.31 -32.75 -25.37
N PHE A 224 2.91 -33.44 -24.30
CA PHE A 224 2.50 -34.84 -24.35
C PHE A 224 0.98 -34.91 -24.54
N ILE A 225 0.54 -35.43 -25.68
CA ILE A 225 -0.90 -35.59 -25.96
C ILE A 225 -1.37 -36.91 -25.36
N ASP A 226 -2.19 -36.83 -24.32
CA ASP A 226 -2.63 -38.02 -23.58
C ASP A 226 -3.81 -38.71 -24.28
N ARG A 227 -3.49 -39.75 -25.06
CA ARG A 227 -4.51 -40.66 -25.65
C ARG A 227 -4.91 -41.81 -24.73
N TYR A 228 -4.48 -41.77 -23.46
CA TYR A 228 -4.70 -42.80 -22.44
C TYR A 228 -4.12 -44.16 -22.83
N LEU A 229 -2.92 -44.13 -23.41
CA LEU A 229 -2.19 -45.34 -23.86
C LEU A 229 -0.95 -45.61 -23.00
N CYS A 230 -0.32 -44.56 -22.46
CA CYS A 230 0.86 -44.65 -21.61
C CYS A 230 0.69 -43.70 -20.43
N SER A 231 1.25 -44.06 -19.27
CA SER A 231 1.24 -43.16 -18.12
C SER A 231 2.19 -41.98 -18.35
N PHE A 232 1.74 -40.79 -17.98
CA PHE A 232 2.53 -39.57 -18.10
C PHE A 232 3.84 -39.66 -17.30
N ASP A 233 3.82 -40.31 -16.14
CA ASP A 233 4.99 -40.49 -15.29
C ASP A 233 6.05 -41.39 -15.93
N ASN A 234 5.64 -42.44 -16.67
CA ASN A 234 6.56 -43.27 -17.43
C ASN A 234 7.22 -42.47 -18.56
N PHE A 235 6.45 -41.64 -19.25
CA PHE A 235 6.96 -40.75 -20.29
C PHE A 235 7.97 -39.74 -19.73
N VAL A 236 7.67 -39.08 -18.62
CA VAL A 236 8.57 -38.10 -17.98
C VAL A 236 9.88 -38.76 -17.55
N LYS A 237 9.85 -39.98 -17.03
CA LYS A 237 11.06 -40.72 -16.61
C LYS A 237 11.95 -41.14 -17.79
N GLN A 238 11.35 -41.46 -18.93
CA GLN A 238 12.08 -41.89 -20.12
C GLN A 238 12.54 -40.72 -21.00
N TYR A 239 11.94 -39.54 -20.81
CA TYR A 239 12.27 -38.37 -21.59
C TYR A 239 13.67 -37.84 -21.24
N LYS A 240 14.56 -37.84 -22.23
CA LYS A 240 15.87 -37.21 -22.13
C LYS A 240 15.78 -35.82 -22.76
N SER A 241 15.92 -34.80 -21.93
CA SER A 241 16.01 -33.42 -22.38
C SER A 241 17.30 -33.21 -23.19
N SER A 242 17.14 -32.82 -24.45
CA SER A 242 18.26 -32.51 -25.36
C SER A 242 18.68 -31.04 -25.31
N ASN A 243 17.97 -30.20 -24.55
CA ASN A 243 18.12 -28.75 -24.57
C ASN A 243 18.78 -28.24 -23.28
N ILE A 244 19.59 -27.19 -23.42
CA ILE A 244 20.40 -26.58 -22.36
C ILE A 244 19.54 -25.74 -21.37
N GLY A 245 18.27 -25.49 -21.69
CA GLY A 245 17.33 -24.72 -20.88
C GLY A 245 16.28 -25.56 -20.12
N PRO A 246 15.48 -24.91 -19.26
CA PRO A 246 14.40 -25.56 -18.53
C PRO A 246 13.38 -26.16 -19.51
N THR A 247 13.08 -27.45 -19.34
CA THR A 247 12.16 -28.19 -20.18
C THR A 247 10.86 -28.46 -19.43
N ILE A 248 9.77 -27.88 -19.90
CA ILE A 248 8.44 -28.02 -19.30
C ILE A 248 7.71 -29.12 -20.05
N ILE A 249 7.45 -30.25 -19.38
CA ILE A 249 6.64 -31.33 -19.95
C ILE A 249 5.20 -31.15 -19.51
N VAL A 250 4.29 -30.99 -20.46
CA VAL A 250 2.88 -30.72 -20.22
C VAL A 250 2.03 -31.88 -20.70
N LYS A 251 1.18 -32.40 -19.83
CA LYS A 251 0.15 -33.38 -20.19
C LYS A 251 -1.07 -32.66 -20.77
N LEU A 252 -1.48 -32.97 -21.99
CA LEU A 252 -2.63 -32.34 -22.65
C LEU A 252 -3.64 -33.36 -23.20
N PRO A 253 -4.90 -33.33 -22.73
CA PRO A 253 -6.00 -34.10 -23.31
C PRO A 253 -6.70 -33.31 -24.44
N LEU A 254 -5.92 -32.85 -25.43
CA LEU A 254 -6.42 -32.07 -26.57
C LEU A 254 -6.27 -32.89 -27.85
N PHE A 255 -7.36 -33.06 -28.60
CA PHE A 255 -7.41 -34.00 -29.71
C PHE A 255 -7.67 -33.34 -31.07
N THR A 256 -8.08 -32.07 -31.09
CA THR A 256 -8.29 -31.33 -32.35
C THR A 256 -7.10 -30.44 -32.68
N ARG A 257 -6.82 -30.28 -33.99
CA ARG A 257 -5.77 -29.38 -34.49
C ARG A 257 -6.04 -27.92 -34.09
N THR A 258 -7.31 -27.52 -34.09
CA THR A 258 -7.71 -26.16 -33.73
C THR A 258 -7.41 -25.86 -32.27
N GLU A 259 -7.73 -26.77 -31.35
CA GLU A 259 -7.40 -26.65 -29.93
C GLU A 259 -5.89 -26.56 -29.70
N LEU A 260 -5.11 -27.44 -30.33
CA LEU A 260 -3.65 -27.43 -30.20
C LEU A 260 -3.04 -26.11 -30.69
N LYS A 261 -3.56 -25.57 -31.80
CA LYS A 261 -3.12 -24.29 -32.35
C LYS A 261 -3.54 -23.10 -31.48
N LEU A 262 -4.72 -23.15 -30.87
CA LEU A 262 -5.16 -22.15 -29.91
C LEU A 262 -4.35 -22.21 -28.62
N PHE A 263 -3.99 -23.42 -28.18
CA PHE A 263 -3.14 -23.64 -27.01
C PHE A 263 -1.74 -23.09 -27.25
N SER A 264 -1.10 -23.43 -28.37
CA SER A 264 0.25 -22.94 -28.69
C SER A 264 0.31 -21.41 -28.78
N LYS A 265 -0.71 -20.77 -29.38
CA LYS A 265 -0.82 -19.30 -29.44
C LYS A 265 -0.94 -18.61 -28.08
N LYS A 266 -1.48 -19.30 -27.07
CA LYS A 266 -1.66 -18.74 -25.72
C LYS A 266 -0.38 -18.82 -24.86
N ILE A 267 0.62 -19.58 -25.32
CA ILE A 267 1.93 -19.65 -24.67
C ILE A 267 2.71 -18.38 -25.02
N GLN A 268 3.17 -17.66 -24.00
CA GLN A 268 3.91 -16.41 -24.15
C GLN A 268 5.41 -16.68 -24.23
N GLY A 269 6.07 -16.22 -25.30
CA GLY A 269 7.53 -16.32 -25.50
C GLY A 269 7.91 -17.05 -26.80
N GLU A 270 9.18 -16.97 -27.20
CA GLU A 270 9.78 -17.72 -28.33
C GLU A 270 10.18 -19.15 -27.91
N ALA A 271 9.37 -19.79 -27.05
CA ALA A 271 9.67 -21.14 -26.56
C ALA A 271 9.56 -22.17 -27.68
N LEU A 272 10.50 -23.12 -27.73
CA LEU A 272 10.46 -24.23 -28.68
C LEU A 272 9.35 -25.21 -28.27
N ILE A 273 8.38 -25.45 -29.14
CA ILE A 273 7.25 -26.35 -28.86
C ILE A 273 7.45 -27.68 -29.56
N ASN A 274 7.64 -28.75 -28.77
CA ASN A 274 7.77 -30.12 -29.26
C ASN A 274 6.55 -30.95 -28.86
N ILE A 275 5.93 -31.66 -29.80
CA ILE A 275 4.77 -32.51 -29.53
C ILE A 275 5.18 -33.98 -29.54
N TYR A 276 4.73 -34.72 -28.53
CA TYR A 276 4.85 -36.17 -28.44
C TYR A 276 3.46 -36.80 -28.41
N VAL A 277 3.21 -37.71 -29.35
CA VAL A 277 1.95 -38.42 -29.47
C VAL A 277 2.17 -39.93 -29.33
N PRO A 278 1.56 -40.58 -28.33
CA PRO A 278 1.55 -42.03 -28.23
C PRO A 278 0.68 -42.67 -29.32
N PHE A 279 1.18 -43.73 -29.97
CA PHE A 279 0.45 -44.45 -31.01
C PHE A 279 0.59 -45.96 -30.87
N SER A 280 -0.47 -46.70 -31.20
CA SER A 280 -0.47 -48.16 -31.27
C SER A 280 -1.33 -48.59 -32.45
N ASP A 281 -0.90 -49.60 -33.21
CA ASP A 281 -1.60 -50.09 -34.41
C ASP A 281 -2.77 -51.02 -34.08
N SER A 282 -2.75 -51.63 -32.89
CA SER A 282 -3.73 -52.66 -32.51
C SER A 282 -4.84 -52.08 -31.66
N GLU A 283 -6.09 -52.20 -32.11
CA GLU A 283 -7.25 -51.79 -31.31
C GLU A 283 -7.38 -52.59 -30.02
N THR A 284 -6.91 -53.84 -30.00
CA THR A 284 -7.00 -54.70 -28.82
C THR A 284 -6.06 -54.24 -27.72
N THR A 285 -4.86 -53.77 -28.07
CA THR A 285 -3.89 -53.24 -27.10
C THR A 285 -4.36 -51.91 -26.55
N ILE A 286 -4.94 -51.04 -27.39
CA ILE A 286 -5.56 -49.76 -26.97
C ILE A 286 -6.68 -50.00 -25.96
N LYS A 287 -7.61 -50.90 -26.28
CA LYS A 287 -8.74 -51.24 -25.38
C LYS A 287 -8.26 -51.86 -24.07
N ALA A 288 -7.29 -52.76 -24.13
CA ALA A 288 -6.71 -53.39 -22.95
C ALA A 288 -6.01 -52.35 -22.05
N GLN A 289 -5.14 -51.50 -22.60
CA GLN A 289 -4.42 -50.49 -21.83
C GLN A 289 -5.37 -49.50 -21.15
N ARG A 290 -6.41 -49.03 -21.85
CA ARG A 290 -7.44 -48.16 -21.26
C ARG A 290 -8.17 -48.86 -20.11
N ALA A 291 -8.59 -50.12 -20.31
CA ALA A 291 -9.30 -50.87 -19.27
C ALA A 291 -8.44 -51.18 -18.02
N PHE A 292 -7.13 -51.40 -18.20
CA PHE A 292 -6.23 -51.72 -17.09
C PHE A 292 -5.71 -50.48 -16.36
N LEU A 293 -5.26 -49.47 -17.10
CA LEU A 293 -4.59 -48.28 -16.55
C LEU A 293 -5.55 -47.12 -16.27
N PHE A 294 -6.64 -46.99 -17.03
CA PHE A 294 -7.48 -45.80 -17.00
C PHE A 294 -8.98 -46.13 -16.93
N ARG A 295 -9.44 -46.55 -15.75
CA ARG A 295 -10.79 -47.11 -15.52
C ARG A 295 -11.93 -46.09 -15.45
N SER A 296 -11.65 -44.79 -15.34
CA SER A 296 -12.63 -43.75 -15.01
C SER A 296 -12.80 -42.66 -16.07
N ILE A 297 -12.35 -42.90 -17.31
CA ILE A 297 -12.44 -41.90 -18.38
C ILE A 297 -13.84 -41.89 -19.00
N PRO A 298 -14.44 -40.71 -19.21
CA PRO A 298 -15.67 -40.57 -20.00
C PRO A 298 -15.56 -41.10 -21.44
N GLU A 299 -16.59 -41.80 -21.91
CA GLU A 299 -16.72 -42.22 -23.33
C GLU A 299 -16.52 -41.11 -24.38
N PRO A 300 -17.04 -39.87 -24.22
CA PRO A 300 -16.80 -38.81 -25.22
C PRO A 300 -15.31 -38.46 -25.37
N GLU A 301 -14.53 -38.57 -24.30
CA GLU A 301 -13.09 -38.30 -24.31
C GLU A 301 -12.33 -39.42 -25.04
N ILE A 302 -12.72 -40.68 -24.81
CA ILE A 302 -12.15 -41.86 -25.50
C ILE A 302 -12.42 -41.77 -27.01
N ASN A 303 -13.66 -41.44 -27.37
CA ASN A 303 -14.06 -41.28 -28.78
C ASN A 303 -13.29 -40.14 -29.47
N SER A 304 -13.04 -39.06 -28.75
CA SER A 304 -12.26 -37.93 -29.24
C SER A 304 -10.77 -38.28 -29.39
N ALA A 305 -10.21 -39.06 -28.45
CA ALA A 305 -8.84 -39.56 -28.53
C ALA A 305 -8.61 -40.55 -29.69
N ASP A 306 -9.64 -41.32 -30.07
CA ASP A 306 -9.59 -42.23 -31.21
C ASP A 306 -9.70 -41.50 -32.55
N ARG A 307 -10.50 -40.43 -32.60
CA ARG A 307 -10.67 -39.58 -33.79
C ARG A 307 -9.63 -38.47 -33.92
N MET A 308 -8.60 -38.49 -33.08
CA MET A 308 -7.56 -37.46 -33.05
C MET A 308 -6.90 -37.31 -34.42
N ALA A 309 -6.80 -36.07 -34.90
CA ALA A 309 -6.01 -35.73 -36.08
C ALA A 309 -4.56 -35.47 -35.66
N PHE A 310 -3.61 -36.19 -36.23
CA PHE A 310 -2.19 -35.98 -35.92
C PHE A 310 -1.76 -34.54 -36.28
N PRO A 311 -1.10 -33.82 -35.36
CA PRO A 311 -0.57 -32.49 -35.63
C PRO A 311 0.58 -32.59 -36.63
N SER A 312 0.78 -31.53 -37.41
CA SER A 312 1.84 -31.46 -38.42
C SER A 312 2.82 -30.32 -38.11
N ILE A 313 4.04 -30.40 -38.65
CA ILE A 313 5.05 -29.33 -38.51
C ILE A 313 4.53 -28.01 -39.12
N ILE A 314 3.66 -28.11 -40.13
CA ILE A 314 3.01 -26.97 -40.83
C ILE A 314 2.14 -26.13 -39.88
N ASP A 315 1.69 -26.72 -38.76
CA ASP A 315 0.85 -26.05 -37.76
C ASP A 315 1.65 -25.10 -36.83
N GLY A 316 2.97 -24.99 -37.03
CA GLY A 316 3.86 -24.09 -36.29
C GLY A 316 4.58 -24.74 -35.11
N HIS A 317 4.75 -26.08 -35.15
CA HIS A 317 5.45 -26.85 -34.12
C HIS A 317 6.88 -27.16 -34.57
N ASN A 318 7.85 -27.10 -33.66
CA ASN A 318 9.26 -27.31 -33.96
C ASN A 318 9.57 -28.79 -34.23
N MET A 319 8.94 -29.69 -33.48
CA MET A 319 9.08 -31.13 -33.63
C MET A 319 7.76 -31.83 -33.32
N VAL A 320 7.39 -32.83 -34.13
CA VAL A 320 6.29 -33.75 -33.84
C VAL A 320 6.84 -35.17 -33.86
N SER A 321 6.80 -35.83 -32.71
CA SER A 321 7.27 -37.19 -32.51
C SER A 321 6.11 -38.11 -32.22
N ILE A 322 5.92 -39.13 -33.05
CA ILE A 322 4.95 -40.20 -32.81
C ILE A 322 5.75 -41.41 -32.33
N PHE A 323 5.49 -41.87 -31.11
CA PHE A 323 6.17 -43.03 -30.56
C PHE A 323 5.21 -44.20 -30.40
N ARG A 324 5.70 -45.40 -30.74
CA ARG A 324 4.91 -46.63 -30.71
C ARG A 324 4.90 -47.23 -29.32
N ILE A 325 3.72 -47.54 -28.80
CA ILE A 325 3.52 -48.20 -27.51
C ILE A 325 3.29 -49.69 -27.72
N TYR A 326 4.00 -50.50 -26.94
CA TYR A 326 3.81 -51.95 -26.87
C TYR A 326 2.95 -52.33 -25.66
N GLN A 327 2.38 -53.54 -25.71
CA GLN A 327 1.56 -54.06 -24.63
C GLN A 327 2.41 -54.23 -23.36
N GLY A 328 2.10 -53.45 -22.31
CA GLY A 328 2.77 -53.53 -21.00
C GLY A 328 3.57 -52.30 -20.58
N ASP A 329 3.70 -51.29 -21.45
CA ASP A 329 4.31 -49.98 -21.15
C ASP A 329 3.41 -49.01 -20.34
#